data_AF-A0A3D6AHT1-F1
#
_entry.id   AF-A0A3D6AHT1-F1
#
_cell.length_a   1.000
_cell.length_b   1.000
_cell.length_c   1.000
_cell.angle_alpha   90.00
_cell.angle_beta   90.00
_cell.angle_gamma   90.00
#
_symmetry.space_group_name_H-M   'P 1'
#
loop_
_entity.id
_entity.type
_entity.pdbx_description
1 polymer ?
#
loop_
_entity_poly.entity_id
_entity_poly.type
_entity_poly.pdbx_seq_one_letter_code
_entity_poly.pdbx_strand_id
1 'polypeptide(L)'
;MPRHLFPIVLLALAGCASQPRTAETIWVTVVQVYTRKDMQQSFNRPVLDRFSQAGHTAADIAAGRMLRVACGLGTDYTWGSYAFLPAGMQAHKDEVLRLRVEEPTTDDRMGLNPVLGRVEEFPFPGSMHAYRYIPDWKERKLFLNFARIPLAPQQEGRYAITHGAYIIKCRQAR
;
A
#
# COMPACT_ATOMS: atom_id res chain seq x y z
N MET A 1 -25.01 12.98 50.71
CA MET A 1 -25.55 13.23 49.36
C MET A 1 -24.39 13.34 48.36
N PRO A 2 -24.55 12.82 47.15
CA PRO A 2 -23.56 11.89 46.56
C PRO A 2 -22.44 12.59 45.79
N ARG A 3 -21.25 12.00 45.92
CA ARG A 3 -20.08 12.19 45.06
C ARG A 3 -20.42 11.70 43.65
N HIS A 4 -20.69 12.60 42.72
CA HIS A 4 -20.69 12.27 41.30
C HIS A 4 -19.24 12.30 40.79
N LEU A 5 -18.58 11.15 40.93
CA LEU A 5 -17.49 10.75 40.04
C LEU A 5 -18.06 10.75 38.62
N PHE A 6 -17.77 11.78 37.85
CA PHE A 6 -17.91 11.72 36.40
C PHE A 6 -16.86 10.72 35.90
N PRO A 7 -17.25 9.59 35.27
CA PRO A 7 -16.29 8.83 34.48
C PRO A 7 -15.97 9.71 33.28
N ILE A 8 -14.76 10.29 33.25
CA ILE A 8 -14.16 10.77 32.02
C ILE A 8 -13.96 9.51 31.18
N VAL A 9 -14.93 9.23 30.31
CA VAL A 9 -14.80 8.26 29.24
C VAL A 9 -13.75 8.85 28.30
N LEU A 10 -12.48 8.50 28.55
CA LEU A 10 -11.44 8.52 27.53
C LEU A 10 -11.87 7.53 26.44
N LEU A 11 -12.76 7.99 25.55
CA LEU A 11 -12.88 7.44 24.22
C LEU A 11 -11.51 7.62 23.59
N ALA A 12 -10.73 6.54 23.62
CA ALA A 12 -9.47 6.43 22.95
C ALA A 12 -9.66 6.91 21.50
N LEU A 13 -9.14 8.09 21.20
CA LEU A 13 -8.76 8.50 19.85
C LEU A 13 -7.58 7.62 19.40
N ALA A 14 -7.77 6.31 19.40
CA ALA A 14 -6.94 5.38 18.67
C ALA A 14 -7.49 5.32 17.24
N GLY A 15 -7.40 6.45 16.53
CA GLY A 15 -7.23 6.42 15.08
C GLY A 15 -5.83 5.92 14.77
N CYS A 16 -5.46 4.74 15.29
CA CYS A 16 -4.21 4.09 14.97
C CYS A 16 -4.46 3.31 13.70
N ALA A 17 -4.00 3.85 12.57
CA ALA A 17 -3.76 3.08 11.37
C ALA A 17 -2.94 1.84 11.77
N SER A 18 -3.60 0.69 11.90
CA SER A 18 -2.97 -0.50 12.47
C SER A 18 -2.11 -1.16 11.42
N GLN A 19 -0.83 -1.34 11.73
CA GLN A 19 0.05 -2.26 11.03
C GLN A 19 -0.70 -3.58 10.77
N PRO A 20 -0.69 -4.12 9.54
CA PRO A 20 -1.42 -5.34 9.23
C PRO A 20 -0.91 -6.49 10.10
N ARG A 21 -1.78 -7.43 10.42
CA ARG A 21 -1.41 -8.56 11.27
C ARG A 21 -0.62 -9.57 10.45
N THR A 22 0.35 -10.24 11.09
CA THR A 22 0.85 -11.50 10.54
C THR A 22 -0.35 -12.42 10.33
N ALA A 23 -0.31 -13.20 9.27
CA ALA A 23 -1.42 -14.02 8.82
C ALA A 23 -2.45 -13.34 7.89
N GLU A 24 -2.45 -12.01 7.82
CA GLU A 24 -3.46 -11.27 7.06
C GLU A 24 -3.22 -11.30 5.55
N THR A 25 -4.31 -11.25 4.78
CA THR A 25 -4.27 -11.04 3.33
C THR A 25 -4.81 -9.66 3.03
N ILE A 26 -4.00 -8.85 2.35
CA ILE A 26 -4.32 -7.46 2.04
C ILE A 26 -4.16 -7.19 0.55
N TRP A 27 -4.74 -6.07 0.11
CA TRP A 27 -4.56 -5.54 -1.23
C TRP A 27 -3.53 -4.43 -1.18
N VAL A 28 -2.56 -4.47 -2.08
CA VAL A 28 -1.45 -3.51 -2.14
C VAL A 28 -1.30 -2.97 -3.54
N THR A 29 -0.76 -1.76 -3.65
CA THR A 29 -0.39 -1.16 -4.94
C THR A 29 1.10 -1.31 -5.18
N VAL A 30 1.49 -1.66 -6.41
CA VAL A 30 2.90 -1.71 -6.81
C VAL A 30 3.42 -0.30 -6.99
N VAL A 31 4.35 0.11 -6.13
CA VAL A 31 5.01 1.42 -6.23
C VAL A 31 6.19 1.37 -7.20
N GLN A 32 6.94 0.27 -7.14
CA GLN A 32 8.12 0.05 -7.98
C GLN A 32 8.31 -1.44 -8.25
N VAL A 33 8.70 -1.76 -9.48
CA VAL A 33 9.27 -3.06 -9.85
C VAL A 33 10.78 -2.86 -9.90
N TYR A 34 11.52 -3.58 -9.06
CA TYR A 34 12.97 -3.41 -8.98
C TYR A 34 13.69 -4.12 -10.12
N THR A 35 14.62 -3.40 -10.73
CA THR A 35 15.55 -3.94 -11.71
C THR A 35 16.90 -4.24 -11.06
N ARG A 36 17.78 -4.96 -11.78
CA ARG A 36 19.18 -5.12 -11.36
C ARG A 36 19.89 -3.79 -11.14
N LYS A 37 19.60 -2.78 -11.97
CA LYS A 37 20.21 -1.45 -11.88
C LYS A 37 19.79 -0.74 -10.59
N ASP A 38 18.51 -0.82 -10.22
CA ASP A 38 18.02 -0.23 -8.98
C ASP A 38 18.71 -0.88 -7.77
N MET A 39 18.88 -2.20 -7.79
CA MET A 39 19.51 -2.96 -6.70
C MET A 39 21.04 -2.76 -6.58
N GLN A 40 21.68 -2.08 -7.54
CA GLN A 40 23.08 -1.67 -7.42
C GLN A 40 23.28 -0.43 -6.54
N GLN A 41 22.20 0.30 -6.25
CA GLN A 41 22.28 1.49 -5.40
C GLN A 41 22.56 1.09 -3.96
N SER A 42 23.54 1.74 -3.31
CA SER A 42 24.03 1.38 -1.98
C SER A 42 22.93 1.33 -0.91
N PHE A 43 21.94 2.21 -1.00
CA PHE A 43 20.80 2.24 -0.07
C PHE A 43 19.87 1.02 -0.19
N ASN A 44 19.88 0.30 -1.30
CA ASN A 44 19.10 -0.94 -1.49
C ASN A 44 19.84 -2.19 -0.97
N ARG A 45 21.09 -2.06 -0.52
CA ARG A 45 21.91 -3.19 -0.08
C ARG A 45 21.26 -4.03 1.03
N PRO A 46 20.69 -3.45 2.10
CA PRO A 46 20.12 -4.29 3.15
C PRO A 46 18.85 -5.02 2.67
N VAL A 47 18.15 -4.49 1.66
CA VAL A 47 16.98 -5.15 1.07
C VAL A 47 17.44 -6.36 0.25
N LEU A 48 18.50 -6.19 -0.54
CA LEU A 48 19.11 -7.25 -1.33
C LEU A 48 19.60 -8.40 -0.44
N ASP A 49 20.24 -8.08 0.68
CA ASP A 49 20.69 -9.07 1.65
C ASP A 49 19.49 -9.82 2.26
N ARG A 50 18.43 -9.10 2.66
CA ARG A 50 17.19 -9.70 3.18
C ARG A 50 16.51 -10.61 2.16
N PHE A 51 16.42 -10.16 0.90
CA PHE A 51 15.84 -10.90 -0.21
C PHE A 51 16.62 -12.19 -0.49
N SER A 52 17.95 -12.13 -0.42
CA SER A 52 18.84 -13.29 -0.58
C SER A 52 18.71 -14.27 0.59
N GLN A 53 18.59 -13.78 1.83
CA GLN A 53 18.34 -14.62 3.02
C GLN A 53 16.99 -15.35 2.96
N ALA A 54 16.00 -14.78 2.28
CA ALA A 54 14.71 -15.43 2.00
C ALA A 54 14.81 -16.48 0.87
N GLY A 55 16.00 -16.75 0.33
CA GLY A 55 16.24 -17.77 -0.70
C GLY A 55 16.03 -17.29 -2.13
N HIS A 56 15.83 -15.99 -2.35
CA HIS A 56 15.72 -15.43 -3.69
C HIS A 56 17.09 -15.08 -4.28
N THR A 57 17.15 -15.03 -5.61
CA THR A 57 18.40 -14.90 -6.35
C THR A 57 18.45 -13.61 -7.17
N ALA A 58 19.64 -13.27 -7.67
CA ALA A 58 19.79 -12.18 -8.65
C ALA A 58 18.99 -12.43 -9.94
N ALA A 59 18.70 -13.69 -10.28
CA ALA A 59 17.84 -14.03 -11.42
C ALA A 59 16.38 -13.63 -11.15
N ASP A 60 15.91 -13.70 -9.91
CA ASP A 60 14.55 -13.26 -9.54
C ASP A 60 14.40 -11.75 -9.69
N ILE A 61 15.42 -10.98 -9.31
CA ILE A 61 15.47 -9.53 -9.55
C ILE A 61 15.52 -9.24 -11.05
N ALA A 62 16.32 -9.98 -11.81
CA ALA A 62 16.39 -9.83 -13.26
C ALA A 62 15.05 -10.11 -13.95
N ALA A 63 14.25 -11.02 -13.39
CA ALA A 63 12.91 -11.35 -13.84
C ALA A 63 11.83 -10.35 -13.35
N GLY A 64 12.21 -9.29 -12.63
CA GLY A 64 11.28 -8.28 -12.11
C GLY A 64 10.41 -8.78 -10.96
N ARG A 65 10.85 -9.82 -10.23
CA ARG A 65 10.04 -10.43 -9.17
C ARG A 65 10.05 -9.64 -7.87
N MET A 66 11.00 -8.74 -7.67
CA MET A 66 11.12 -7.94 -6.46
C MET A 66 10.39 -6.61 -6.62
N LEU A 67 9.52 -6.30 -5.67
CA LEU A 67 8.64 -5.14 -5.71
C LEU A 67 8.81 -4.28 -4.46
N ARG A 68 8.59 -2.97 -4.60
CA ARG A 68 8.13 -2.13 -3.51
C ARG A 68 6.62 -2.01 -3.63
N VAL A 69 5.90 -2.35 -2.57
CA VAL A 69 4.46 -2.21 -2.50
C VAL A 69 4.08 -1.27 -1.37
N ALA A 70 2.91 -0.69 -1.48
CA ALA A 70 2.32 0.10 -0.42
C ALA A 70 0.84 -0.25 -0.23
N CYS A 71 0.31 0.26 0.89
CA CYS A 71 -1.09 0.44 1.20
C CYS A 71 -1.82 -0.79 1.76
N GLY A 72 -1.55 -1.15 3.02
CA GLY A 72 -2.60 -1.78 3.84
C GLY A 72 -3.65 -0.73 4.21
N LEU A 73 -4.93 -1.04 4.09
CA LEU A 73 -6.06 -0.12 4.29
C LEU A 73 -5.99 0.65 5.62
N GLY A 74 -5.74 1.96 5.56
CA GLY A 74 -5.82 2.92 6.68
C GLY A 74 -5.84 4.35 6.16
N THR A 75 -6.71 5.21 6.72
CA THR A 75 -7.00 6.57 6.23
C THR A 75 -5.87 7.57 6.43
N ASP A 76 -4.92 7.27 7.33
CA ASP A 76 -4.00 8.30 7.87
C ASP A 76 -2.52 7.87 7.89
N TYR A 77 -2.17 6.64 7.48
CA TYR A 77 -0.78 6.19 7.37
C TYR A 77 -0.59 5.11 6.32
N THR A 78 0.44 5.25 5.48
CA THR A 78 0.78 4.28 4.43
C THR A 78 1.67 3.18 5.00
N TRP A 79 1.16 1.96 5.11
CA TRP A 79 2.01 0.80 5.32
C TRP A 79 2.69 0.42 4.00
N GLY A 80 4.01 0.52 3.92
CA GLY A 80 4.84 0.06 2.80
C GLY A 80 5.55 -1.24 3.13
N SER A 81 5.88 -2.06 2.13
CA SER A 81 6.68 -3.27 2.34
C SER A 81 7.41 -3.64 1.05
N TYR A 82 8.46 -4.45 1.15
CA TYR A 82 8.95 -5.18 -0.01
C TYR A 82 8.07 -6.40 -0.24
N ALA A 83 7.90 -6.75 -1.49
CA ALA A 83 7.15 -7.93 -1.87
C ALA A 83 7.84 -8.68 -2.98
N PHE A 84 7.45 -9.95 -3.15
CA PHE A 84 7.98 -10.77 -4.22
C PHE A 84 6.91 -11.55 -4.95
N LEU A 85 7.04 -11.57 -6.27
CA LEU A 85 6.14 -12.27 -7.17
C LEU A 85 6.43 -13.78 -7.19
N PRO A 86 5.40 -14.62 -7.36
CA PRO A 86 5.60 -16.02 -7.71
C PRO A 86 6.30 -16.14 -9.06
N ALA A 87 6.96 -17.28 -9.30
CA ALA A 87 7.66 -17.51 -10.57
C ALA A 87 6.71 -17.41 -11.76
N GLY A 88 7.16 -16.77 -12.84
CA GLY A 88 6.36 -16.58 -14.06
C GLY A 88 5.33 -15.44 -13.99
N MET A 89 5.10 -14.84 -12.82
CA MET A 89 4.27 -13.65 -12.71
C MET A 89 5.08 -12.38 -12.94
N GLN A 90 4.50 -11.45 -13.69
CA GLN A 90 5.01 -10.09 -13.88
C GLN A 90 3.99 -9.11 -13.30
N ALA A 91 4.48 -7.98 -12.79
CA ALA A 91 3.63 -6.90 -12.35
C ALA A 91 4.09 -5.57 -12.97
N HIS A 92 3.17 -4.63 -13.06
CA HIS A 92 3.46 -3.28 -13.50
C HIS A 92 3.33 -2.30 -12.34
N LYS A 93 4.01 -1.16 -12.46
CA LYS A 93 3.77 -0.04 -11.56
C LYS A 93 2.28 0.31 -11.59
N ASP A 94 1.74 0.65 -10.42
CA ASP A 94 0.33 0.97 -10.16
C ASP A 94 -0.65 -0.21 -10.27
N GLU A 95 -0.16 -1.43 -10.52
CA GLU A 95 -0.99 -2.64 -10.45
C GLU A 95 -1.42 -2.93 -9.00
N VAL A 96 -2.61 -3.47 -8.84
CA VAL A 96 -3.15 -3.90 -7.55
C VAL A 96 -2.97 -5.40 -7.38
N LEU A 97 -2.27 -5.78 -6.32
CA LEU A 97 -1.92 -7.17 -6.03
C LEU A 97 -2.52 -7.60 -4.69
N ARG A 98 -2.77 -8.91 -4.57
CA ARG A 98 -3.10 -9.54 -3.31
C ARG A 98 -1.81 -10.05 -2.67
N LEU A 99 -1.55 -9.62 -1.44
CA LEU A 99 -0.34 -9.95 -0.69
C LEU A 99 -0.71 -10.62 0.61
N ARG A 100 0.16 -11.53 1.05
CA ARG A 100 0.04 -12.22 2.33
C ARG A 100 1.09 -11.65 3.29
N VAL A 101 0.64 -11.18 4.45
CA VAL A 101 1.50 -10.56 5.45
C VAL A 101 2.15 -11.63 6.32
N GLU A 102 3.43 -11.88 6.05
CA GLU A 102 4.33 -12.71 6.85
C GLU A 102 5.18 -11.84 7.77
N GLU A 103 5.67 -10.73 7.23
CA GLU A 103 6.46 -9.72 7.91
C GLU A 103 5.67 -8.42 7.95
N PRO A 104 4.97 -8.14 9.06
CA PRO A 104 4.09 -6.97 9.14
C PRO A 104 4.88 -5.65 9.19
N THR A 105 6.20 -5.70 9.26
CA THR A 105 7.06 -4.51 9.30
C THR A 105 6.96 -3.70 8.00
N THR A 106 7.29 -2.42 8.13
CA THR A 106 7.30 -1.45 7.03
C THR A 106 8.53 -1.61 6.14
N ASP A 107 8.58 -0.93 5.00
CA ASP A 107 9.69 -0.96 4.05
C ASP A 107 10.98 -0.35 4.60
N ASP A 108 10.90 0.66 5.48
CA ASP A 108 12.05 1.17 6.26
C ASP A 108 12.66 0.11 7.20
N ARG A 109 11.88 -0.92 7.55
CA ARG A 109 12.28 -2.06 8.37
C ARG A 109 12.39 -3.35 7.57
N MET A 110 12.48 -3.24 6.24
CA MET A 110 12.74 -4.34 5.32
C MET A 110 11.74 -5.50 5.40
N GLY A 111 10.47 -5.23 5.70
CA GLY A 111 9.43 -6.27 5.61
C GLY A 111 9.41 -6.85 4.20
N LEU A 112 9.42 -8.18 4.08
CA LEU A 112 9.40 -8.90 2.81
C LEU A 112 8.23 -9.88 2.81
N ASN A 113 7.34 -9.77 1.83
CA ASN A 113 6.07 -10.51 1.84
C ASN A 113 5.71 -11.12 0.47
N PRO A 114 5.16 -12.35 0.43
CA PRO A 114 4.78 -12.97 -0.83
C PRO A 114 3.53 -12.34 -1.45
N VAL A 115 3.57 -12.13 -2.76
CA VAL A 115 2.39 -11.85 -3.56
C VAL A 115 1.66 -13.15 -3.85
N LEU A 116 0.36 -13.18 -3.56
CA LEU A 116 -0.52 -14.32 -3.82
C LEU A 116 -1.12 -14.32 -5.23
N GLY A 117 -1.18 -13.16 -5.88
CA GLY A 117 -1.72 -13.03 -7.23
C GLY A 117 -2.27 -11.65 -7.53
N ARG A 118 -2.87 -11.53 -8.71
CA ARG A 118 -3.56 -10.32 -9.14
C ARG A 118 -4.93 -10.23 -8.48
N VAL A 119 -5.43 -9.00 -8.34
CA VAL A 119 -6.83 -8.78 -8.00
C VAL A 119 -7.59 -8.52 -9.30
N GLU A 120 -8.22 -9.56 -9.85
CA GLU A 120 -8.91 -9.50 -11.15
C GLU A 120 -10.10 -8.54 -11.13
N GLU A 121 -10.67 -8.25 -9.95
CA GLU A 121 -11.74 -7.27 -9.78
C GLU A 121 -11.29 -5.81 -9.93
N PHE A 122 -9.96 -5.55 -9.98
CA PHE A 122 -9.37 -4.25 -10.29
C PHE A 122 -8.47 -4.36 -11.54
N PRO A 123 -9.04 -4.66 -12.71
CA PRO A 123 -8.26 -4.76 -13.92
C PRO A 123 -7.70 -3.37 -14.23
N PHE A 124 -6.38 -3.25 -14.30
CA PHE A 124 -5.81 -2.04 -14.87
C PHE A 124 -6.04 -2.06 -16.40
N PRO A 125 -6.40 -0.93 -17.03
CA PRO A 125 -6.73 0.37 -16.41
C PRO A 125 -8.21 0.43 -16.02
N GLY A 126 -8.46 0.61 -14.72
CA GLY A 126 -9.80 0.53 -14.11
C GLY A 126 -9.86 0.87 -12.61
N SER A 127 -8.69 1.05 -11.97
CA SER A 127 -8.58 1.87 -10.77
C SER A 127 -8.79 3.34 -11.17
N MET A 128 -9.72 4.03 -10.50
CA MET A 128 -9.90 5.46 -10.74
C MET A 128 -8.86 6.23 -9.95
N HIS A 129 -8.32 7.29 -10.56
CA HIS A 129 -7.43 8.16 -9.83
C HIS A 129 -8.13 8.75 -8.60
N ALA A 130 -7.51 8.66 -7.42
CA ALA A 130 -8.06 9.29 -6.21
C ALA A 130 -8.04 10.82 -6.30
N TYR A 131 -7.17 11.37 -7.15
CA TYR A 131 -6.95 12.79 -7.32
C TYR A 131 -6.77 13.13 -8.80
N ARG A 132 -7.20 14.32 -9.19
CA ARG A 132 -6.90 14.93 -10.49
C ARG A 132 -5.88 16.05 -10.31
N TYR A 133 -4.96 16.16 -11.26
CA TYR A 133 -4.01 17.27 -11.32
C TYR A 133 -4.71 18.59 -11.66
N ILE A 134 -4.28 19.68 -11.04
CA ILE A 134 -4.75 21.06 -11.30
C ILE A 134 -3.55 21.87 -11.79
N PRO A 135 -3.40 22.10 -13.11
CA PRO A 135 -2.23 22.79 -13.66
C PRO A 135 -2.14 24.25 -13.21
N ASP A 136 -3.28 24.93 -13.06
CA ASP A 136 -3.44 26.36 -12.74
C ASP A 136 -3.69 26.61 -11.24
N TRP A 137 -3.17 25.73 -10.38
CA TRP A 137 -3.48 25.76 -8.95
C TRP A 137 -3.03 27.06 -8.25
N LYS A 138 -1.93 27.68 -8.73
CA LYS A 138 -1.40 28.93 -8.17
C LYS A 138 -2.33 30.11 -8.50
N GLU A 139 -2.79 30.18 -9.74
CA GLU A 139 -3.74 31.17 -10.24
C GLU A 139 -5.07 31.07 -9.50
N ARG A 140 -5.47 29.84 -9.17
CA ARG A 140 -6.66 29.53 -8.36
C ARG A 140 -6.46 29.68 -6.85
N LYS A 141 -5.27 30.11 -6.40
CA LYS A 141 -4.90 30.28 -4.98
C LYS A 141 -5.13 29.03 -4.13
N LEU A 142 -4.96 27.86 -4.73
CA LEU A 142 -5.03 26.59 -4.03
C LEU A 142 -3.70 26.30 -3.33
N PHE A 143 -3.72 25.46 -2.30
CA PHE A 143 -2.50 25.07 -1.58
C PHE A 143 -1.72 23.97 -2.29
N LEU A 144 -2.39 23.12 -3.07
CA LEU A 144 -1.82 21.94 -3.73
C LEU A 144 -2.27 21.87 -5.19
N ASN A 145 -1.46 21.23 -6.02
CA ASN A 145 -1.69 21.02 -7.45
C ASN A 145 -2.52 19.75 -7.75
N PHE A 146 -3.25 19.23 -6.76
CA PHE A 146 -4.13 18.08 -6.90
C PHE A 146 -5.40 18.25 -6.08
N ALA A 147 -6.51 17.74 -6.60
CA ALA A 147 -7.79 17.69 -5.89
C ALA A 147 -8.38 16.29 -5.92
N ARG A 148 -8.97 15.87 -4.79
CA ARG A 148 -9.63 14.57 -4.67
C ARG A 148 -10.76 14.46 -5.68
N ILE A 149 -10.83 13.34 -6.39
CA ILE A 149 -12.00 13.00 -7.21
C ILE A 149 -13.09 12.51 -6.24
N PRO A 150 -14.25 13.20 -6.16
CA PRO A 150 -15.32 12.76 -5.28
C PRO A 150 -15.81 11.37 -5.71
N LEU A 151 -16.01 10.49 -4.73
CA LEU A 151 -16.67 9.22 -4.96
C LEU A 151 -18.15 9.46 -5.23
N ALA A 152 -18.77 8.64 -6.07
CA ALA A 152 -20.22 8.64 -6.14
C ALA A 152 -20.78 8.13 -4.80
N PRO A 153 -21.95 8.59 -4.31
CA PRO A 153 -22.46 8.23 -2.98
C PRO A 153 -22.52 6.70 -2.72
N GLN A 154 -22.84 5.92 -3.74
CA GLN A 154 -22.89 4.45 -3.70
C GLN A 154 -21.52 3.76 -3.54
N GLN A 155 -20.43 4.52 -3.61
CA GLN A 155 -19.04 4.09 -3.46
C GLN A 155 -18.43 4.55 -2.12
N GLU A 156 -19.05 5.51 -1.42
CA GLU A 156 -18.56 5.96 -0.12
C GLU A 156 -18.57 4.81 0.91
N GLY A 157 -17.50 4.70 1.70
CA GLY A 157 -17.30 3.60 2.66
C GLY A 157 -17.01 2.23 2.04
N ARG A 158 -17.13 2.08 0.71
CA ARG A 158 -16.83 0.84 -0.02
C ARG A 158 -15.49 0.85 -0.72
N TYR A 159 -14.83 2.00 -0.78
CA TYR A 159 -13.52 2.16 -1.39
C TYR A 159 -12.61 2.98 -0.47
N ALA A 160 -11.34 2.59 -0.40
CA ALA A 160 -10.29 3.35 0.27
C ALA A 160 -9.29 3.89 -0.75
N ILE A 161 -8.74 5.05 -0.43
CA ILE A 161 -7.59 5.60 -1.13
C ILE A 161 -6.37 4.84 -0.63
N THR A 162 -5.68 4.14 -1.51
CA THR A 162 -4.53 3.35 -1.09
C THR A 162 -3.30 4.23 -0.97
N HIS A 163 -3.00 5.08 -1.96
CA HIS A 163 -1.90 6.03 -1.87
C HIS A 163 -2.01 7.09 -2.94
N GLY A 164 -2.42 8.31 -2.57
CA GLY A 164 -2.26 9.57 -3.32
C GLY A 164 -2.74 9.63 -4.78
N ALA A 165 -3.22 8.52 -5.34
CA ALA A 165 -3.30 8.31 -6.77
C ALA A 165 -4.41 7.34 -7.14
N TYR A 166 -4.85 6.40 -6.29
CA TYR A 166 -5.89 5.41 -6.65
C TYR A 166 -6.91 5.12 -5.54
N ILE A 167 -8.13 4.81 -5.98
CA ILE A 167 -9.27 4.34 -5.17
C ILE A 167 -9.41 2.83 -5.41
N ILE A 168 -9.30 2.02 -4.35
CA ILE A 168 -9.51 0.56 -4.39
C ILE A 168 -10.76 0.23 -3.59
N LYS A 169 -11.65 -0.62 -4.11
CA LYS A 169 -12.79 -1.11 -3.32
C LYS A 169 -12.21 -1.81 -2.08
N CYS A 170 -12.83 -1.72 -0.91
CA CYS A 170 -12.50 -2.54 0.24
C CYS A 170 -13.60 -3.58 0.34
N ARG A 171 -13.29 -4.88 0.20
CA ARG A 171 -14.20 -5.88 0.74
C ARG A 171 -13.94 -5.95 2.24
N GLN A 172 -14.91 -5.52 3.05
CA GLN A 172 -15.03 -6.04 4.41
C GLN A 172 -15.15 -7.57 4.27
N ALA A 173 -14.22 -8.31 4.87
CA ALA A 173 -14.45 -9.71 5.15
C ALA A 173 -15.75 -9.79 5.98
N ARG A 174 -16.71 -10.58 5.51
CA ARG A 174 -17.83 -11.00 6.34
C ARG A 174 -17.35 -12.08 7.28
#